data_AF-A0A522DJC8-F1
#
_entry.id   AF-A0A522DJC8-F1
#
_cell.length_a   1.000
_cell.length_b   1.000
_cell.length_c   1.000
_cell.angle_alpha   90.00
_cell.angle_beta   90.00
_cell.angle_gamma   90.00
#
_symmetry.space_group_name_H-M   'P 1'
#
loop_
_entity.id
_entity.type
_entity.pdbx_description
1 polymer ?
#
loop_
_entity_poly.entity_id
_entity_poly.type
_entity_poly.pdbx_seq_one_letter_code
_entity_poly.pdbx_strand_id
1 'polypeptide(L)' 'MEVILIQDVDNLGGINELVKVRNGYARNFLIPRKLAVEASPG' A
#
# COMPACT_ATOMS: atom_id res chain seq x y z
N MET A 1 -5.29 1.18 7.55
CA MET A 1 -3.85 0.91 7.43
C MET A 1 -3.26 1.94 6.50
N GLU A 2 -2.13 2.52 6.87
CA GLU A 2 -1.38 3.41 5.99
C GLU A 2 -0.26 2.58 5.34
N VAL A 3 -0.11 2.73 4.03
CA VAL A 3 0.87 2.00 3.24
C VAL A 3 1.58 2.95 2.29
N ILE A 4 2.85 2.70 2.03
CA ILE A 4 3.63 3.39 1.00
C ILE A 4 3.61 2.53 -0.25
N LEU A 5 3.14 3.08 -1.37
CA LEU A 5 3.14 2.38 -2.65
C LEU A 5 4.57 2.25 -3.18
N ILE A 6 4.94 1.05 -3.64
CA ILE A 6 6.26 0.81 -4.22
C ILE A 6 6.23 0.73 -5.75
N GLN A 7 5.02 0.82 -6.32
CA GLN A 7 4.73 0.88 -7.76
C GLN A 7 3.47 1.73 -7.94
N ASP A 8 3.25 2.25 -9.15
CA ASP A 8 2.00 2.91 -9.49
C ASP A 8 0.84 1.89 -9.43
N VAL A 9 -0.26 2.27 -8.78
CA VAL A 9 -1.44 1.42 -8.65
C VAL A 9 -2.64 2.21 -9.16
N ASP A 10 -3.26 1.69 -10.23
CA ASP A 10 -4.43 2.29 -10.85
C ASP A 10 -5.54 2.54 -9.84
N ASN A 11 -6.09 3.76 -9.86
CA ASN A 11 -7.15 4.24 -8.96
C ASN A 11 -6.77 4.26 -7.46
N LEU A 12 -5.47 4.23 -7.13
CA LEU A 12 -5.00 4.30 -5.75
C LEU A 12 -3.95 5.39 -5.54
N GLY A 13 -2.89 5.41 -6.35
CA GLY A 13 -1.79 6.38 -6.21
C GLY A 13 -0.53 6.00 -6.98
N GLY A 14 0.47 6.88 -6.93
CA GLY A 14 1.76 6.71 -7.57
C GLY A 14 2.82 6.06 -6.65
N ILE A 15 3.95 5.67 -7.23
CA ILE A 15 5.11 5.18 -6.49
C ILE A 15 5.58 6.18 -5.41
N ASN A 16 5.97 5.66 -4.25
CA ASN A 16 6.35 6.40 -3.03
C ASN A 16 5.23 7.24 -2.39
N GLU A 17 3.98 7.08 -2.82
CA GLU A 17 2.85 7.77 -2.21
C GLU A 17 2.38 7.05 -0.94
N LEU A 18 2.11 7.83 0.11
CA LEU A 18 1.48 7.35 1.34
C LEU A 18 -0.03 7.36 1.18
N VAL A 19 -0.64 6.18 1.14
CA VAL A 19 -2.10 6.03 0.95
C VAL A 19 -2.74 5.30 2.12
N LYS A 20 -3.95 5.73 2.49
CA LYS A 20 -4.74 5.12 3.57
C LYS A 20 -5.78 4.16 2.99
N VAL A 21 -5.63 2.89 3.31
CA VAL A 21 -6.49 1.81 2.79
C VAL A 21 -7.12 0.98 3.90
N ARG A 22 -8.12 0.17 3.54
CA ARG A 22 -8.70 -0.84 4.42
C ARG A 22 -7.66 -1.92 4.74
N ASN A 23 -7.65 -2.40 5.98
CA ASN A 23 -6.67 -3.39 6.45
C ASN A 23 -6.64 -4.66 5.59
N GLY A 24 -7.81 -5.16 5.17
CA GLY A 24 -7.90 -6.34 4.30
C GLY A 24 -7.29 -6.11 2.92
N TYR A 25 -7.44 -4.92 2.34
CA TYR A 25 -6.86 -4.61 1.03
C TYR A 25 -5.33 -4.51 1.09
N ALA A 26 -4.78 -3.88 2.14
CA ALA A 26 -3.34 -3.88 2.38
C ALA A 26 -2.78 -5.29 2.60
N ARG A 27 -3.34 -6.05 3.55
CA ARG A 27 -2.80 -7.35 3.99
C ARG A 27 -3.01 -8.49 2.99
N ASN A 28 -4.13 -8.49 2.25
CA ASN A 28 -4.48 -9.62 1.37
C ASN A 28 -4.16 -9.35 -0.10
N PHE A 29 -3.97 -8.09 -0.51
CA PHE A 29 -3.75 -7.73 -1.91
C PHE A 29 -2.44 -6.97 -2.11
N LEU A 30 -2.26 -5.79 -1.50
CA LEU A 30 -1.12 -4.93 -1.81
C LEU A 30 0.21 -5.50 -1.32
N ILE A 31 0.29 -5.94 -0.06
CA ILE A 31 1.53 -6.44 0.55
C ILE A 31 1.97 -7.78 -0.08
N PRO A 32 1.11 -8.81 -0.22
CA PRO A 32 1.52 -10.08 -0.83
C PRO A 32 1.95 -9.95 -2.29
N ARG A 33 1.40 -8.96 -3.01
CA ARG A 33 1.75 -8.68 -4.41
C ARG A 33 2.92 -7.71 -4.57
N LYS A 34 3.53 -7.24 -3.47
CA LYS A 34 4.63 -6.25 -3.49
C LYS A 34 4.23 -4.99 -4.26
N LEU A 35 3.02 -4.49 -4.02
CA LEU A 35 2.54 -3.21 -4.55
C LEU A 35 2.67 -2.09 -3.52
N ALA A 36 2.67 -2.43 -2.23
CA ALA A 36 2.85 -1.47 -1.15
C ALA A 36 3.54 -2.10 0.06
N VAL A 37 4.13 -1.26 0.90
CA VAL A 37 4.71 -1.62 2.21
C VAL A 37 3.95 -0.88 3.32
N GLU A 38 3.89 -1.47 4.51
CA GLU A 38 3.25 -0.81 5.65
C GLU A 38 4.03 0.47 6.04
N ALA A 39 3.31 1.57 6.26
CA ALA A 39 3.92 2.87 6.58
C ALA A 39 4.33 3.02 8.06
N SER A 40 4.02 2.03 8.89
CA SER A 40 4.31 2.02 10.32
C SER A 40 5.78 1.67 10.57
N PRO A 41 6.54 2.44 11.36
CA PRO A 41 7.66 1.88 12.10
C PRO A 41 7.06 0.96 13.17
N GLY A 42 7.45 -0.31 13.19
CA GLY A 42 7.14 -1.20 14.31
C GLY A 42 7.71 -0.67 15.62
#